data_AF-A0A177QAF0-F1
#
_entry.id   AF-A0A177QAF0-F1
#
_cell.length_a   1.000
_cell.length_b   1.000
_cell.length_c   1.000
_cell.angle_alpha   90.00
_cell.angle_beta   90.00
_cell.angle_gamma   90.00
#
_symmetry.space_group_name_H-M   'P 1'
#
loop_
_entity.id
_entity.type
_entity.pdbx_description
1 polymer ?
#
loop_
_entity_poly.entity_id
_entity_poly.type
_entity_poly.pdbx_seq_one_letter_code
_entity_poly.pdbx_strand_id
1 'polypeptide(L)'
;MLDDGMRIELATRLRTMKRVLDRIVPNSSTEAVDEAMELVLKAVERQEMTHAVTILEEVVNTNLFWLRGYLLLATIDKHVQNADQAIAATEKGLAACASRLRLFSAPKSVETVERINGPDVHNHIRNHVERLRRYERMFRHRLAMLQIRCGNLDEAIEQWSAIEEVHCA
;
A
#
# COMPACT_ATOMS: atom_id res chain seq x y z
N MET A 1 15.83 28.18 -11.96
CA MET A 1 14.71 27.63 -12.74
C MET A 1 15.07 26.20 -13.11
N LEU A 2 14.53 25.22 -12.40
CA LEU A 2 14.61 23.80 -12.77
C LEU A 2 13.18 23.27 -12.72
N ASP A 3 12.46 23.53 -13.80
CA ASP A 3 11.17 22.90 -14.08
C ASP A 3 11.26 22.27 -15.47
N ASP A 4 10.39 21.29 -15.70
CA ASP A 4 9.92 20.89 -17.04
C ASP A 4 10.57 19.70 -17.78
N GLY A 5 10.95 18.62 -17.05
CA GLY A 5 11.39 17.37 -17.71
C GLY A 5 10.74 16.05 -17.24
N MET A 6 10.20 15.99 -16.02
CA MET A 6 9.77 14.71 -15.42
C MET A 6 8.60 14.82 -14.43
N ARG A 7 7.78 15.87 -14.51
CA ARG A 7 6.54 15.93 -13.73
C ARG A 7 5.43 15.21 -14.49
N ILE A 8 5.41 13.88 -14.39
CA ILE A 8 4.20 13.12 -14.71
C ILE A 8 3.08 13.71 -13.86
N GLU A 9 2.06 14.25 -14.51
CA GLU A 9 0.84 14.76 -13.88
C GLU A 9 0.32 13.73 -12.86
N LEU A 10 -0.03 14.18 -11.65
CA LEU A 10 -0.40 13.28 -10.55
C LEU A 10 -1.51 12.31 -10.96
N ALA A 11 -2.52 12.77 -11.71
CA ALA A 11 -3.59 11.91 -12.24
C ALA A 11 -3.01 10.77 -13.10
N THR A 12 -2.12 11.08 -14.03
CA THR A 12 -1.45 10.09 -14.88
C THR A 12 -0.61 9.11 -14.07
N ARG A 13 0.07 9.58 -13.02
CA ARG A 13 0.82 8.73 -12.09
C ARG A 13 -0.08 7.77 -11.34
N LEU A 14 -1.19 8.25 -10.77
CA LEU A 14 -2.14 7.44 -10.02
C LEU A 14 -2.82 6.39 -10.93
N ARG A 15 -3.23 6.76 -12.15
CA ARG A 15 -3.78 5.80 -13.13
C ARG A 15 -2.77 4.71 -13.50
N THR A 16 -1.52 5.09 -13.70
CA THR A 16 -0.44 4.13 -14.01
C THR A 16 -0.19 3.20 -12.83
N MET A 17 -0.14 3.73 -11.62
CA MET A 17 -0.01 2.93 -10.41
C MET A 17 -1.15 1.93 -10.24
N LYS A 18 -2.41 2.36 -10.44
CA LYS A 18 -3.60 1.47 -10.43
C LYS A 18 -3.40 0.29 -11.38
N ARG A 19 -3.11 0.57 -12.65
CA ARG A 19 -2.89 -0.45 -13.70
C ARG A 19 -1.76 -1.42 -13.39
N VAL A 20 -0.64 -0.91 -12.85
CA VAL A 20 0.50 -1.75 -12.45
C VAL A 20 0.08 -2.66 -11.30
N LEU A 21 -0.53 -2.11 -10.25
CA LEU A 21 -1.00 -2.85 -9.08
C LEU A 21 -2.04 -3.92 -9.44
N ASP A 22 -2.91 -3.65 -10.42
CA ASP A 22 -3.85 -4.64 -10.95
C ASP A 22 -3.16 -5.89 -11.53
N ARG A 23 -1.97 -5.72 -12.09
CA ARG A 23 -1.19 -6.83 -12.67
C ARG A 23 -0.33 -7.55 -11.63
N ILE A 24 0.38 -6.81 -10.78
CA ILE A 24 1.38 -7.41 -9.89
C ILE A 24 0.80 -7.93 -8.57
N VAL A 25 -0.33 -7.36 -8.14
CA VAL A 25 -1.02 -7.75 -6.91
C VAL A 25 -2.55 -7.64 -7.12
N PRO A 26 -3.17 -8.61 -7.81
CA PRO A 26 -4.60 -8.59 -8.07
C PRO A 26 -5.40 -8.68 -6.76
N ASN A 27 -6.39 -7.79 -6.62
CA ASN A 27 -7.36 -7.79 -5.53
C ASN A 27 -8.75 -7.96 -6.13
N SER A 28 -9.62 -8.67 -5.41
CA SER A 28 -11.06 -8.59 -5.63
C SER A 28 -11.50 -7.18 -5.19
N SER A 29 -11.59 -6.26 -6.13
CA SER A 29 -12.11 -4.92 -5.88
C SER A 29 -13.59 -5.00 -5.52
N THR A 30 -14.06 -4.10 -4.67
CA THR A 30 -15.49 -3.88 -4.44
C THR A 30 -15.92 -2.67 -5.24
N GLU A 31 -17.20 -2.58 -5.61
CA GLU A 31 -17.76 -1.43 -6.32
C GLU A 31 -17.43 -0.10 -5.60
N ALA A 32 -17.54 -0.07 -4.27
CA ALA A 32 -17.20 1.09 -3.46
C ALA A 32 -15.72 1.52 -3.57
N VAL A 33 -14.79 0.57 -3.72
CA VAL A 33 -13.36 0.86 -3.90
C VAL A 33 -13.09 1.39 -5.30
N ASP A 34 -13.73 0.84 -6.32
CA ASP A 34 -13.59 1.32 -7.69
C ASP A 34 -14.20 2.72 -7.86
N GLU A 35 -15.36 2.98 -7.25
CA GLU A 35 -15.99 4.30 -7.26
C GLU A 35 -15.11 5.34 -6.55
N ALA A 36 -14.59 5.01 -5.37
CA ALA A 36 -13.64 5.87 -4.65
C ALA A 36 -12.42 6.22 -5.52
N MET A 37 -11.87 5.25 -6.25
CA MET A 37 -10.74 5.49 -7.15
C MET A 37 -11.07 6.49 -8.25
N GLU A 38 -12.24 6.38 -8.87
CA GLU A 38 -12.65 7.31 -9.93
C GLU A 38 -12.93 8.71 -9.36
N LEU A 39 -13.51 8.82 -8.16
CA LEU A 39 -13.71 10.11 -7.48
C LEU A 39 -12.37 10.79 -7.15
N VAL A 40 -11.41 10.03 -6.62
CA VAL A 40 -10.06 10.54 -6.31
C VAL A 40 -9.36 11.04 -7.58
N LEU A 41 -9.44 10.29 -8.68
CA LEU A 41 -8.84 10.70 -9.95
C LEU A 41 -9.47 12.00 -10.48
N LYS A 42 -10.80 12.13 -10.43
CA LYS A 42 -11.50 13.37 -10.82
C LYS A 42 -11.12 14.56 -9.95
N ALA A 43 -11.01 14.37 -8.63
CA ALA A 43 -10.58 15.43 -7.71
C ALA A 43 -9.14 15.88 -8.02
N VAL A 44 -8.24 14.92 -8.28
CA VAL A 44 -6.85 15.22 -8.66
C VAL A 44 -6.76 15.97 -10.00
N GLU A 45 -7.55 15.58 -11.00
CA GLU A 45 -7.64 16.31 -12.29
C GLU A 45 -8.11 17.76 -12.12
N ARG A 46 -9.01 17.99 -11.16
CA ARG A 46 -9.51 19.33 -10.80
C ARG A 46 -8.59 20.09 -9.85
N GLN A 47 -7.44 19.53 -9.48
CA GLN A 47 -6.50 20.08 -8.52
C GLN A 47 -7.06 20.20 -7.07
N GLU A 48 -8.12 19.48 -6.76
CA GLU A 48 -8.80 19.46 -5.45
C GLU A 48 -8.11 18.46 -4.49
N MET A 49 -6.83 18.70 -4.17
CA MET A 49 -5.99 17.73 -3.43
C MET A 49 -6.55 17.38 -2.05
N THR A 50 -7.05 18.36 -1.30
CA THR A 50 -7.67 18.12 0.01
C THR A 50 -8.86 17.18 -0.10
N HIS A 51 -9.71 17.36 -1.12
CA HIS A 51 -10.86 16.50 -1.34
C HIS A 51 -10.43 15.07 -1.71
N ALA A 52 -9.41 14.93 -2.57
CA ALA A 52 -8.84 13.63 -2.94
C ALA A 52 -8.26 12.88 -1.73
N VAL A 53 -7.57 13.59 -0.83
CA VAL A 53 -7.04 13.03 0.43
C VAL A 53 -8.19 12.58 1.33
N THR A 54 -9.20 13.42 1.56
CA THR A 54 -10.35 13.09 2.41
C THR A 54 -11.09 11.84 1.93
N ILE A 55 -11.35 11.71 0.62
CA ILE A 55 -11.99 10.52 0.06
C ILE A 55 -11.15 9.26 0.35
N LEU A 56 -9.83 9.33 0.12
CA LEU A 56 -8.96 8.18 0.37
C LEU A 56 -8.90 7.81 1.86
N GLU A 57 -8.79 8.79 2.75
CA GLU A 57 -8.76 8.58 4.19
C GLU A 57 -10.04 7.89 4.68
N GLU A 58 -11.21 8.35 4.25
CA GLU A 58 -12.49 7.72 4.60
C GLU A 58 -12.54 6.25 4.16
N VAL A 59 -12.10 5.97 2.94
CA VAL A 59 -12.16 4.61 2.38
C VAL A 59 -11.13 3.69 3.02
N VAL A 60 -9.90 4.16 3.30
CA VAL A 60 -8.91 3.30 4.00
C VAL A 60 -9.25 3.12 5.48
N ASN A 61 -9.89 4.08 6.12
CA ASN A 61 -10.33 3.95 7.51
C ASN A 61 -11.51 2.98 7.65
N THR A 62 -12.41 2.94 6.66
CA THR A 62 -13.51 1.97 6.61
C THR A 62 -13.07 0.59 6.09
N ASN A 63 -12.05 0.55 5.22
CA ASN A 63 -11.45 -0.67 4.69
C ASN A 63 -9.95 -0.72 4.97
N LEU A 64 -9.60 -1.03 6.22
CA LEU A 64 -8.21 -1.03 6.72
C LEU A 64 -7.27 -1.96 5.94
N PHE A 65 -7.79 -2.93 5.19
CA PHE A 65 -7.00 -3.85 4.39
C PHE A 65 -6.98 -3.53 2.90
N TRP A 66 -7.52 -2.38 2.50
CA TRP A 66 -7.34 -1.84 1.17
C TRP A 66 -5.95 -1.20 1.03
N LEU A 67 -4.94 -2.06 0.93
CA LEU A 67 -3.52 -1.67 0.91
C LEU A 67 -3.15 -0.76 -0.28
N ARG A 68 -3.91 -0.83 -1.37
CA ARG A 68 -3.73 0.09 -2.51
C ARG A 68 -4.05 1.54 -2.13
N GLY A 69 -5.07 1.76 -1.30
CA GLY A 69 -5.47 3.08 -0.85
C GLY A 69 -4.33 3.81 -0.13
N TYR A 70 -3.65 3.12 0.79
CA TYR A 70 -2.48 3.69 1.48
C TYR A 70 -1.33 4.06 0.53
N LEU A 71 -1.06 3.24 -0.50
CA LEU A 71 -0.04 3.57 -1.51
C LEU A 71 -0.41 4.82 -2.34
N LEU A 72 -1.70 5.02 -2.61
CA LEU A 72 -2.20 6.16 -3.37
C LEU A 72 -2.21 7.43 -2.52
N LEU A 73 -2.66 7.32 -1.27
CA LEU A 73 -2.65 8.40 -0.27
C LEU A 73 -1.22 8.93 -0.10
N ALA A 74 -0.27 8.05 0.18
CA ALA A 74 1.16 8.40 0.26
C ALA A 74 1.74 8.96 -1.06
N THR A 75 1.06 8.81 -2.21
CA THR A 75 1.47 9.43 -3.48
C THR A 75 0.97 10.85 -3.61
N ILE A 76 -0.25 11.10 -3.17
CA ILE A 76 -0.85 12.43 -3.15
C ILE A 76 -0.13 13.29 -2.11
N ASP A 77 0.06 12.79 -0.88
CA ASP A 77 0.75 13.52 0.20
C ASP A 77 2.18 13.93 -0.22
N LYS A 78 2.89 13.00 -0.86
CA LYS A 78 4.22 13.25 -1.41
C LYS A 78 4.19 14.31 -2.53
N HIS A 79 3.14 14.33 -3.34
CA HIS A 79 3.00 15.29 -4.43
C HIS A 79 2.76 16.70 -3.90
N VAL A 80 1.95 16.85 -2.84
CA VAL A 80 1.73 18.12 -2.14
C VAL A 80 2.87 18.49 -1.17
N GLN A 81 4.01 17.80 -1.26
CA GLN A 81 5.21 18.02 -0.44
C GLN A 81 4.98 17.86 1.08
N ASN A 82 3.98 17.07 1.47
CA ASN A 82 3.72 16.73 2.86
C ASN A 82 4.38 15.39 3.19
N ALA A 83 5.67 15.44 3.57
CA ALA A 83 6.46 14.25 3.84
C ALA A 83 5.94 13.47 5.06
N ASP A 84 5.54 14.16 6.12
CA ASP A 84 5.06 13.54 7.35
C ASP A 84 3.78 12.75 7.11
N GLN A 85 2.82 13.30 6.35
CA GLN A 85 1.60 12.58 5.99
C GLN A 85 1.90 11.40 5.04
N ALA A 86 2.82 11.58 4.09
CA ALA A 86 3.22 10.48 3.21
C ALA A 86 3.88 9.33 3.97
N ILE A 87 4.70 9.63 4.99
CA ILE A 87 5.29 8.66 5.91
C ILE A 87 4.20 7.97 6.71
N ALA A 88 3.33 8.74 7.38
CA ALA A 88 2.25 8.20 8.20
C ALA A 88 1.29 7.29 7.41
N ALA A 89 0.91 7.67 6.18
CA ALA A 89 0.09 6.82 5.31
C ALA A 89 0.80 5.51 4.94
N THR A 90 2.11 5.58 4.68
CA THR A 90 2.93 4.40 4.34
C THR A 90 3.06 3.46 5.55
N GLU A 91 3.29 4.01 6.75
CA GLU A 91 3.37 3.26 8.00
C GLU A 91 2.04 2.59 8.37
N LYS A 92 0.91 3.28 8.21
CA LYS A 92 -0.42 2.69 8.40
C LYS A 92 -0.63 1.48 7.47
N GLY A 93 -0.27 1.61 6.20
CA GLY A 93 -0.33 0.50 5.24
C GLY A 93 0.58 -0.68 5.63
N LEU A 94 1.79 -0.40 6.12
CA LEU A 94 2.72 -1.41 6.63
C LEU A 94 2.17 -2.12 7.87
N ALA A 95 1.61 -1.38 8.83
CA ALA A 95 0.99 -1.92 10.02
C ALA A 95 -0.22 -2.81 9.69
N ALA A 96 -1.04 -2.42 8.71
CA ALA A 96 -2.14 -3.25 8.22
C ALA A 96 -1.65 -4.58 7.61
N CYS A 97 -0.52 -4.56 6.89
CA CYS A 97 0.13 -5.80 6.41
C CYS A 97 0.58 -6.67 7.57
N ALA A 98 1.33 -6.12 8.52
CA ALA A 98 1.86 -6.85 9.66
C ALA A 98 0.74 -7.47 10.52
N SER A 99 -0.32 -6.70 10.79
CA SER A 99 -1.51 -7.17 11.51
C SER A 99 -2.14 -8.37 10.80
N ARG A 100 -2.35 -8.28 9.48
CA ARG A 100 -2.98 -9.36 8.73
C ARG A 100 -2.07 -10.59 8.58
N LEU A 101 -0.76 -10.41 8.43
CA LEU A 101 0.21 -11.52 8.40
C LEU A 101 0.24 -12.27 9.74
N ARG A 102 0.20 -11.57 10.88
CA ARG A 102 0.16 -12.20 12.21
C ARG A 102 -1.04 -13.14 12.38
N LEU A 103 -2.20 -12.82 11.80
CA LEU A 103 -3.39 -13.67 11.84
C LEU A 103 -3.16 -15.03 11.15
N PHE A 104 -2.34 -15.06 10.10
CA PHE A 104 -1.99 -16.29 9.37
C PHE A 104 -0.85 -17.07 10.02
N SER A 105 -0.06 -16.44 10.89
CA SER A 105 1.05 -17.08 11.63
C SER A 105 0.66 -17.59 13.02
N ALA A 106 -0.54 -17.28 13.52
CA ALA A 106 -0.97 -17.72 14.84
C ALA A 106 -1.26 -19.23 14.85
N PRO A 107 -0.69 -20.02 15.79
CA PRO A 107 -0.76 -21.49 15.76
C PRO A 107 -2.21 -22.04 15.80
N LYS A 108 -3.15 -21.30 16.40
CA LYS A 108 -4.57 -21.69 16.44
C LYS A 108 -5.28 -21.65 15.07
N SER A 109 -4.82 -20.85 14.11
CA SER A 109 -5.47 -20.78 12.79
C SER A 109 -4.99 -21.87 11.84
N VAL A 110 -3.75 -22.37 12.01
CA VAL A 110 -3.18 -23.41 11.14
C VAL A 110 -3.70 -24.79 11.53
N GLU A 111 -3.69 -25.16 12.82
CA GLU A 111 -4.17 -26.49 13.28
C GLU A 111 -5.67 -26.72 13.06
N THR A 112 -6.47 -25.66 13.07
CA THR A 112 -7.93 -25.75 12.84
C THR A 112 -8.28 -25.79 11.36
N VAL A 113 -7.44 -25.23 10.47
CA VAL A 113 -7.65 -25.23 9.01
C VAL A 113 -7.14 -26.52 8.38
N GLU A 114 -6.01 -27.06 8.84
CA GLU A 114 -5.45 -28.34 8.36
C GLU A 114 -6.40 -29.53 8.61
N ARG A 115 -7.23 -29.46 9.67
CA ARG A 115 -8.21 -30.51 9.99
C ARG A 115 -9.52 -30.43 9.20
N ILE A 116 -9.83 -29.30 8.55
CA ILE A 116 -11.18 -29.03 8.03
C ILE A 116 -11.21 -28.88 6.50
N ASN A 117 -10.13 -28.45 5.83
CA ASN A 117 -10.23 -28.11 4.39
C ASN A 117 -9.07 -28.60 3.52
N GLY A 118 -9.43 -29.11 2.33
CA GLY A 118 -8.53 -29.70 1.36
C GLY A 118 -7.50 -28.75 0.68
N PRO A 119 -6.84 -29.20 -0.40
CA PRO A 119 -5.73 -28.50 -1.06
C PRO A 119 -6.06 -27.07 -1.53
N ASP A 120 -7.30 -26.79 -1.90
CA ASP A 120 -7.70 -25.51 -2.49
C ASP A 120 -7.70 -24.36 -1.48
N VAL A 121 -8.17 -24.59 -0.25
CA VAL A 121 -8.16 -23.56 0.81
C VAL A 121 -6.74 -23.20 1.22
N HIS A 122 -5.84 -24.18 1.28
CA HIS A 122 -4.41 -23.97 1.52
C HIS A 122 -3.78 -23.11 0.42
N ASN A 123 -4.11 -23.35 -0.85
CA ASN A 123 -3.64 -22.54 -1.97
C ASN A 123 -4.18 -21.10 -1.91
N HIS A 124 -5.44 -20.90 -1.54
CA HIS A 124 -6.01 -19.57 -1.37
C HIS A 124 -5.36 -18.76 -0.24
N ILE A 125 -5.10 -19.38 0.91
CA ILE A 125 -4.42 -18.75 2.04
C ILE A 125 -2.97 -18.38 1.67
N ARG A 126 -2.23 -19.31 1.06
CA ARG A 126 -0.87 -19.07 0.58
C ARG A 126 -0.79 -17.88 -0.38
N ASN A 127 -1.68 -17.84 -1.37
CA ASN A 127 -1.77 -16.72 -2.31
C ASN A 127 -2.08 -15.39 -1.62
N HIS A 128 -2.92 -15.40 -0.56
CA HIS A 128 -3.19 -14.21 0.25
C HIS A 128 -1.97 -13.74 1.04
N VAL A 129 -1.24 -14.66 1.67
CA VAL A 129 -0.02 -14.36 2.43
C VAL A 129 1.06 -13.79 1.51
N GLU A 130 1.30 -14.42 0.36
CA GLU A 130 2.26 -13.93 -0.64
C GLU A 130 1.89 -12.51 -1.12
N ARG A 131 0.60 -12.26 -1.35
CA ARG A 131 0.11 -10.94 -1.70
C ARG A 131 0.40 -9.91 -0.61
N LEU A 132 0.16 -10.22 0.66
CA LEU A 132 0.46 -9.33 1.78
C LEU A 132 1.96 -9.06 1.90
N ARG A 133 2.80 -10.08 1.69
CA ARG A 133 4.27 -9.92 1.65
C ARG A 133 4.73 -9.02 0.51
N ARG A 134 4.08 -9.10 -0.67
CA ARG A 134 4.37 -8.16 -1.78
C ARG A 134 4.05 -6.72 -1.39
N TYR A 135 2.90 -6.47 -0.77
CA TYR A 135 2.57 -5.13 -0.27
C TYR A 135 3.52 -4.66 0.83
N GLU A 136 3.86 -5.53 1.79
CA GLU A 136 4.83 -5.23 2.85
C GLU A 136 6.15 -4.71 2.26
N ARG A 137 6.71 -5.41 1.26
CA ARG A 137 7.94 -4.97 0.57
C ARG A 137 7.77 -3.62 -0.13
N MET A 138 6.64 -3.38 -0.78
CA MET A 138 6.35 -2.10 -1.43
C MET A 138 6.29 -0.95 -0.42
N PHE A 139 5.64 -1.16 0.74
CA PHE A 139 5.57 -0.16 1.80
C PHE A 139 6.94 0.13 2.39
N ARG A 140 7.71 -0.91 2.75
CA ARG A 140 9.08 -0.74 3.28
C ARG A 140 9.98 0.02 2.31
N HIS A 141 9.97 -0.38 1.03
CA HIS A 141 10.75 0.31 0.00
C HIS A 141 10.36 1.78 -0.10
N ARG A 142 9.05 2.07 -0.09
CA ARG A 142 8.55 3.44 -0.18
C ARG A 142 8.88 4.27 1.05
N LEU A 143 8.78 3.68 2.24
CA LEU A 143 9.09 4.32 3.51
C LEU A 143 10.59 4.67 3.56
N ALA A 144 11.47 3.74 3.20
CA ALA A 144 12.90 3.99 3.10
C ALA A 144 13.22 5.15 2.15
N MET A 145 12.59 5.17 0.97
CA MET A 145 12.77 6.25 0.00
C MET A 145 12.22 7.61 0.46
N LEU A 146 11.22 7.64 1.36
CA LEU A 146 10.71 8.87 1.98
C LEU A 146 11.67 9.33 3.09
N GLN A 147 12.12 8.42 3.94
CA GLN A 147 13.05 8.68 5.03
C GLN A 147 14.39 9.23 4.52
N ILE A 148 14.96 8.65 3.46
CA ILE A 148 16.16 9.20 2.78
C ILE A 148 15.98 10.66 2.37
N ARG A 149 14.80 11.01 1.82
CA ARG A 149 14.52 12.40 1.40
C ARG A 149 14.39 13.36 2.59
N CYS A 150 14.01 12.85 3.75
CA CYS A 150 13.87 13.62 4.98
C CYS A 150 15.17 13.69 5.80
N GLY A 151 16.23 12.96 5.39
CA GLY A 151 17.49 12.86 6.14
C GLY A 151 17.48 11.82 7.26
N ASN A 152 16.42 11.02 7.37
CA ASN A 152 16.24 9.98 8.38
C ASN A 152 16.92 8.69 7.90
N LEU A 153 18.26 8.70 7.88
CA LEU A 153 19.04 7.63 7.24
C LEU A 153 19.01 6.33 8.02
N ASP A 154 19.00 6.38 9.36
CA ASP A 154 18.99 5.20 10.21
C ASP A 154 17.69 4.42 10.04
N GLU A 155 16.55 5.11 10.07
CA GLU A 155 15.25 4.48 9.84
C GLU A 155 15.13 3.93 8.41
N ALA A 156 15.72 4.61 7.43
CA ALA A 156 15.75 4.11 6.06
C ALA A 156 16.56 2.81 5.94
N ILE A 157 17.71 2.71 6.62
CA ILE A 157 18.53 1.50 6.68
C ILE A 157 17.72 0.36 7.30
N GLU A 158 17.04 0.60 8.42
CA GLU A 158 16.18 -0.42 9.06
C GLU A 158 15.10 -0.95 8.10
N GLN A 159 14.46 -0.08 7.33
CA GLN A 159 13.46 -0.51 6.35
C GLN A 159 14.05 -1.37 5.23
N TRP A 160 15.26 -1.06 4.76
CA TRP A 160 15.94 -1.84 3.73
C TRP A 160 16.40 -3.20 4.25
N SER A 161 17.01 -3.26 5.44
CA SER A 161 17.42 -4.52 6.07
C SER A 161 16.22 -5.47 6.25
N ALA A 162 15.07 -4.94 6.65
CA ALA A 162 13.85 -5.72 6.82
C ALA A 162 13.24 -6.24 5.50
N ILE A 163 13.64 -5.71 4.33
CA ILE A 163 13.25 -6.27 3.02
C ILE A 163 14.06 -7.53 2.71
N GLU A 164 15.35 -7.53 3.05
CA GLU A 164 16.29 -8.61 2.75
C GLU A 164 16.06 -9.85 3.62
N GLU A 165 15.71 -9.66 4.91
CA GLU A 165 15.42 -10.76 5.84
C GLU A 165 14.26 -11.68 5.38
N VAL A 166 13.37 -11.21 4.50
CA VAL A 166 12.27 -12.00 3.94
C VAL A 166 12.74 -13.08 2.94
N HIS A 167 14.00 -13.07 2.50
CA HIS A 167 14.54 -14.05 1.54
C HIS A 167 15.32 -15.21 2.18
N CYS A 168 15.63 -15.14 3.48
CA CYS A 168 16.49 -16.12 4.16
C CYS A 168 15.74 -17.12 5.06
N ALA A 169 14.41 -17.19 4.99
CA ALA A 169 13.58 -18.11 5.78
C ALA A 169 12.76 -19.05 4.88
#